data_AF-A0A5C4TK14-F1
#
_entry.id   AF-A0A5C4TK14-F1
#
_cell.length_a   1.000
_cell.length_b   1.000
_cell.length_c   1.000
_cell.angle_alpha   90.00
_cell.angle_beta   90.00
_cell.angle_gamma   90.00
#
_symmetry.space_group_name_H-M   'P 1'
#
loop_
_entity.id
_entity.type
_entity.pdbx_description
1 polymer ?
#
loop_
_entity_poly.entity_id
_entity_poly.type
_entity_poly.pdbx_seq_one_letter_code
_entity_poly.pdbx_strand_id
1 'polypeptide(L)'
;MTETQKLFCVYYIQSYNATQSYLRAYHCKRSTANVEGSRLLKLDKINKFISKWQIVKFKLNICMITCQKFYLTHYLDNLVSSF
;
A
#
# COMPACT_ATOMS: atom_id res chain seq x y z
N MET A 1 -13.19 6.59 -11.46
CA MET A 1 -12.85 6.65 -10.01
C MET A 1 -12.26 8.03 -9.76
N THR A 2 -12.65 8.74 -8.70
CA THR A 2 -12.12 10.09 -8.42
C THR A 2 -10.71 10.02 -7.83
N GLU A 3 -9.96 11.12 -7.87
CA GLU A 3 -8.63 11.19 -7.22
C GLU A 3 -8.71 10.95 -5.71
N THR A 4 -9.74 11.48 -5.04
CA THR A 4 -9.99 11.21 -3.62
C THR A 4 -10.24 9.73 -3.31
N GLN A 5 -10.95 9.02 -4.19
CA GLN A 5 -11.16 7.57 -4.08
C GLN A 5 -9.85 6.80 -4.28
N LYS A 6 -9.00 7.22 -5.22
CA LYS A 6 -7.67 6.62 -5.40
C LYS A 6 -6.80 6.83 -4.15
N LEU A 7 -6.81 8.04 -3.61
CA LEU A 7 -6.05 8.40 -2.41
C LEU A 7 -6.52 7.58 -1.20
N PHE A 8 -7.83 7.41 -1.02
CA PHE A 8 -8.41 6.50 -0.04
C PHE A 8 -7.86 5.07 -0.19
N CYS A 9 -7.88 4.51 -1.42
CA CYS A 9 -7.37 3.17 -1.67
C CYS A 9 -5.88 3.02 -1.31
N VAL A 10 -5.06 4.03 -1.65
CA VAL A 10 -3.62 4.03 -1.33
C VAL A 10 -3.41 3.99 0.18
N TYR A 11 -4.09 4.87 0.93
CA TYR A 11 -4.00 4.86 2.39
C TYR A 11 -4.53 3.57 3.01
N TYR A 12 -5.58 2.99 2.42
CA TYR A 12 -6.15 1.73 2.89
C TYR A 12 -5.20 0.55 2.68
N ILE A 13 -4.55 0.45 1.52
CA ILE A 13 -3.55 -0.60 1.24
C ILE A 13 -2.33 -0.49 2.18
N GLN A 14 -2.03 0.72 2.67
CA GLN A 14 -0.95 0.96 3.62
C GLN A 14 -1.33 0.57 5.06
N SER A 15 -2.51 0.98 5.52
CA SER A 15 -2.90 0.91 6.94
C SER A 15 -3.95 -0.15 7.28
N TYR A 16 -4.67 -0.67 6.28
CA TYR A 16 -5.87 -1.51 6.42
C TYR A 16 -6.96 -0.93 7.33
N ASN A 17 -6.92 0.38 7.58
CA ASN A 17 -7.88 1.09 8.42
C ASN A 17 -8.76 1.99 7.54
N ALA A 18 -10.01 1.58 7.32
CA ALA A 18 -10.95 2.29 6.45
C ALA A 18 -11.23 3.72 6.96
N THR A 19 -11.50 3.86 8.26
CA THR A 19 -11.83 5.13 8.89
C THR A 19 -10.66 6.11 8.81
N GLN A 20 -9.45 5.66 9.12
CA GLN A 20 -8.24 6.50 9.03
C GLN A 20 -7.92 6.88 7.58
N SER A 21 -8.08 5.94 6.65
CA SER A 21 -7.84 6.19 5.22
C SER A 21 -8.82 7.19 4.65
N TYR A 22 -10.09 7.11 5.05
CA TYR A 22 -11.12 8.05 4.63
C TYR A 22 -10.90 9.43 5.25
N LEU A 23 -10.54 9.51 6.53
CA LEU A 23 -10.16 10.77 7.18
C LEU A 23 -9.03 11.48 6.45
N ARG A 24 -7.99 10.75 6.05
CA ARG A 24 -6.84 11.32 5.33
C ARG A 24 -7.17 11.75 3.90
N ALA A 25 -8.08 11.05 3.22
CA ALA A 25 -8.42 11.35 1.84
C ALA A 25 -9.50 12.43 1.69
N TYR A 26 -10.42 12.56 2.66
CA TYR A 26 -11.60 13.42 2.57
C TYR A 26 -11.66 14.53 3.63
N HIS A 27 -10.75 14.55 4.60
CA HIS A 27 -10.65 15.59 5.64
C HIS A 27 -11.98 15.88 6.35
N CYS A 28 -12.71 14.83 6.74
CA CYS A 28 -14.04 14.93 7.33
C CYS A 28 -14.06 14.54 8.82
N LYS A 29 -15.24 14.58 9.45
CA LYS A 29 -15.41 14.10 10.83
C LYS A 29 -15.23 12.59 10.91
N ARG A 30 -14.69 12.11 12.04
CA ARG A 30 -14.46 10.67 12.28
C ARG A 30 -15.73 9.83 12.19
N SER A 31 -16.86 10.35 12.67
CA SER A 31 -18.17 9.68 12.59
C SER A 31 -18.57 9.42 11.14
N THR A 32 -18.44 10.43 10.28
CA THR A 32 -18.68 10.31 8.83
C THR A 32 -17.70 9.33 8.18
N ALA A 33 -16.40 9.46 8.47
CA ALA A 33 -15.38 8.59 7.91
C ALA A 33 -15.58 7.11 8.25
N ASN A 34 -16.13 6.81 9.44
CA ASN A 34 -16.36 5.43 9.88
C ASN A 34 -17.46 4.74 9.04
N VAL A 35 -18.55 5.46 8.80
CA VAL A 35 -19.68 4.97 7.99
C VAL A 35 -19.29 4.93 6.52
N GLU A 36 -18.79 6.05 6.00
CA GLU A 36 -18.49 6.21 4.59
C GLU A 36 -17.28 5.38 4.14
N GLY A 37 -16.25 5.23 4.98
CA GLY A 37 -15.11 4.36 4.69
C GLY A 37 -15.53 2.91 4.49
N SER A 38 -16.39 2.39 5.37
CA SER A 38 -16.94 1.03 5.26
C SER A 38 -17.84 0.88 4.04
N ARG A 39 -18.65 1.90 3.73
CA ARG A 39 -19.52 1.93 2.55
C ARG A 39 -18.71 1.95 1.25
N LEU A 40 -17.61 2.70 1.21
CA LEU A 40 -16.77 2.85 0.02
C LEU A 40 -16.08 1.54 -0.36
N LEU A 41 -15.68 0.74 0.63
CA LEU A 41 -15.10 -0.59 0.42
C LEU A 41 -16.08 -1.61 -0.18
N LYS A 42 -17.40 -1.38 -0.10
CA LYS A 42 -18.39 -2.27 -0.73
C LYS A 42 -18.51 -2.06 -2.25
N LEU A 43 -17.96 -0.97 -2.78
CA LEU A 43 -18.06 -0.68 -4.21
C LEU A 43 -17.10 -1.58 -5.00
N ASP A 44 -17.62 -2.33 -5.97
CA ASP A 44 -16.84 -3.24 -6.81
C ASP A 44 -15.62 -2.56 -7.47
N LYS A 45 -15.80 -1.33 -7.99
CA LYS A 45 -14.70 -0.54 -8.57
C LYS A 45 -13.54 -0.28 -7.59
N ILE A 46 -13.85 -0.11 -6.29
CA ILE A 46 -12.87 0.15 -5.24
C ILE A 46 -12.13 -1.14 -4.91
N ASN A 47 -12.85 -2.26 -4.76
CA ASN A 47 -12.25 -3.57 -4.52
C ASN A 47 -11.33 -4.00 -5.66
N LYS A 48 -11.77 -3.87 -6.91
CA LYS A 48 -10.94 -4.16 -8.09
C LYS A 48 -9.64 -3.34 -8.09
N PHE A 49 -9.71 -2.07 -7.73
CA PHE A 49 -8.53 -1.22 -7.60
C PHE A 49 -7.63 -1.71 -6.47
N ILE A 50 -8.17 -1.93 -5.27
CA ILE A 50 -7.39 -2.41 -4.11
C ILE A 50 -6.68 -3.73 -4.44
N SER A 51 -7.38 -4.73 -4.98
CA SER A 51 -6.80 -6.03 -5.33
C SER A 51 -5.67 -5.88 -6.35
N LYS A 52 -5.86 -5.07 -7.40
CA LYS A 52 -4.82 -4.82 -8.40
C LYS A 52 -3.56 -4.22 -7.77
N TRP A 53 -3.71 -3.22 -6.91
CA TRP A 53 -2.57 -2.51 -6.31
C TRP A 53 -1.93 -3.27 -5.15
N GLN A 54 -2.65 -4.16 -4.47
CA GLN A 54 -2.06 -5.09 -3.50
C GLN A 54 -1.08 -6.05 -4.17
N ILE A 55 -1.42 -6.58 -5.33
CA ILE A 55 -0.52 -7.44 -6.12
C ILE A 55 0.73 -6.65 -6.53
N VAL A 56 0.57 -5.41 -7.00
CA VAL A 56 1.69 -4.54 -7.38
C VAL A 56 2.58 -4.26 -6.17
N LYS A 57 2.00 -3.89 -5.02
CA LYS A 57 2.73 -3.66 -3.76
C LYS A 57 3.52 -4.90 -3.35
N PHE A 58 2.93 -6.09 -3.46
CA PHE A 58 3.60 -7.35 -3.14
C PHE A 58 4.78 -7.64 -4.09
N LYS A 59 4.57 -7.48 -5.41
CA LYS A 59 5.63 -7.64 -6.42
C LYS A 59 6.79 -6.67 -6.20
N LEU A 60 6.48 -5.40 -5.92
CA LEU A 60 7.49 -4.39 -5.61
C LEU A 60 8.25 -4.75 -4.32
N ASN A 61 7.56 -5.21 -3.29
CA ASN A 61 8.20 -5.62 -2.04
C ASN A 61 9.17 -6.80 -2.26
N ILE A 62 8.74 -7.84 -3.00
CA ILE A 62 9.64 -8.94 -3.38
C ILE A 62 10.86 -8.43 -4.13
N CYS A 63 10.66 -7.59 -5.15
CA CYS A 63 11.76 -7.04 -5.95
C CYS A 63 12.76 -6.25 -5.10
N MET A 64 12.26 -5.45 -4.15
CA MET A 64 13.10 -4.69 -3.22
C MET A 64 13.91 -5.62 -2.30
N ILE A 65 13.28 -6.66 -1.75
CA ILE A 65 13.98 -7.65 -0.91
C ILE A 65 15.03 -8.41 -1.70
N THR A 66 14.70 -8.86 -2.92
CA THR A 66 15.66 -9.58 -3.77
C THR A 66 16.85 -8.71 -4.15
N CYS A 67 16.60 -7.42 -4.46
CA CYS A 67 17.64 -6.44 -4.74
C CYS A 67 18.54 -6.21 -3.52
N GLN A 68 17.95 -6.01 -2.34
CA GLN A 68 18.72 -5.83 -1.11
C GLN A 68 19.56 -7.06 -0.75
N LYS A 69 19.03 -8.26 -0.96
CA LYS A 69 19.77 -9.51 -0.77
C LYS A 69 20.94 -9.62 -1.74
N PHE A 70 20.73 -9.30 -3.02
CA PHE A 70 21.79 -9.30 -4.04
C PHE A 70 22.89 -8.29 -3.73
N TYR A 71 22.52 -7.08 -3.32
CA TYR A 71 23.48 -6.06 -2.89
C TYR A 71 24.31 -6.53 -1.70
N LEU A 72 23.66 -7.13 -0.69
CA LEU A 72 24.34 -7.62 0.50
C LEU A 72 25.28 -8.79 0.19
N THR A 73 24.87 -9.75 -0.65
CA THR A 73 25.75 -10.86 -1.05
C THR A 73 26.97 -10.36 -1.81
N HIS A 74 26.77 -9.46 -2.78
CA HIS A 74 27.88 -8.85 -3.52
C HIS A 74 28.82 -8.09 -2.59
N TYR A 75 28.31 -7.34 -1.61
CA TYR A 75 29.14 -6.66 -0.62
C TYR A 75 29.98 -7.63 0.22
N LEU A 76 29.39 -8.73 0.70
CA LEU A 76 30.08 -9.74 1.50
C LEU A 76 31.13 -10.50 0.69
N ASP A 77 30.85 -10.86 -0.57
CA ASP A 77 31.79 -11.56 -1.44
C ASP A 77 33.05 -10.73 -1.73
N ASN A 78 32.89 -9.41 -1.94
CA ASN A 78 34.02 -8.49 -2.09
C ASN A 78 34.83 -8.31 -0.80
N LEU A 79 34.17 -8.36 0.36
CA LEU A 79 34.84 -8.26 1.66
C LEU A 79 35.67 -9.53 1.95
N VAL A 80 35.11 -10.72 1.70
CA VAL A 80 35.81 -12.00 1.88
C VAL A 80 36.98 -12.15 0.89
N SER A 81 36.84 -11.64 -0.33
CA SER A 81 37.93 -11.67 -1.34
C SER A 81 39.07 -10.70 -1.03
N SER A 82 38.92 -9.82 -0.03
CA SER A 82 39.93 -8.86 0.40
C SER A 82 40.77 -9.37 1.59
N PHE A 83 40.50 -10.59 2.09
CA PHE A 83 41.26 -11.31 3.11
C PHE A 83 41.92 -12.55 2.51
#